data_AF-A0A7T7VSY9-F1
#
_entry.id   AF-A0A7T7VSY9-F1
#
_cell.length_a   1.000
_cell.length_b   1.000
_cell.length_c   1.000
_cell.angle_alpha   90.00
_cell.angle_beta   90.00
_cell.angle_gamma   90.00
#
_symmetry.space_group_name_H-M   'P 1'
#
loop_
_entity.id
_entity.type
_entity.pdbx_description
1 polymer ?
#
loop_
_entity_poly.entity_id
_entity_poly.type
_entity_poly.pdbx_seq_one_letter_code
_entity_poly.pdbx_strand_id
1 'polypeptide(L)'
;MAKLVQHLDAVVAAIIHLNEAVVENALLADRLAQAHAFYVYEREPEKPIFGFSKFVGYENLTPAKYLAKYKKLDGRNTEIVLSKWFEEVTEGSPTYEDLYEKLSAWLAQFGKRPRGGEKQKVRIMVIRPEFRDANSTKDEDRRLLDLLIAVADKLPATQRHELRAAL
;
A
#
# COMPACT_ATOMS: atom_id res chain seq x y z
N MET A 1 -3.94 21.45 -12.10
CA MET A 1 -4.12 19.98 -12.22
C MET A 1 -3.56 19.32 -10.96
N ALA A 2 -4.04 18.14 -10.55
CA ALA A 2 -3.41 17.38 -9.46
C ALA A 2 -2.05 16.84 -9.94
N LYS A 3 -1.01 16.97 -9.12
CA LYS A 3 0.34 16.54 -9.48
C LYS A 3 0.46 15.02 -9.31
N LEU A 4 1.07 14.35 -10.29
CA LEU A 4 1.32 12.91 -10.24
C LEU A 4 2.49 12.61 -9.30
N VAL A 5 2.42 11.48 -8.61
CA VAL A 5 3.50 10.97 -7.74
C VAL A 5 4.82 10.83 -8.49
N GLN A 6 5.94 11.12 -7.81
CA GLN A 6 7.28 11.04 -8.39
C GLN A 6 8.15 9.93 -7.78
N HIS A 7 7.77 9.39 -6.62
CA HIS A 7 8.57 8.45 -5.86
C HIS A 7 7.69 7.31 -5.30
N LEU A 8 8.26 6.11 -5.20
CA LEU A 8 7.57 4.92 -4.68
C LEU A 8 7.10 5.12 -3.23
N ASP A 9 7.92 5.72 -2.37
CA ASP A 9 7.56 6.01 -0.97
C ASP A 9 6.25 6.80 -0.86
N ALA A 10 6.02 7.74 -1.77
CA ALA A 10 4.78 8.52 -1.79
C ALA A 10 3.57 7.66 -2.18
N VAL A 11 3.75 6.68 -3.06
CA VAL A 11 2.70 5.71 -3.44
C VAL A 11 2.39 4.79 -2.27
N VAL A 12 3.42 4.23 -1.62
CA VAL A 12 3.27 3.37 -0.45
C VAL A 12 2.56 4.10 0.68
N ALA A 13 2.98 5.34 0.99
CA ALA A 13 2.31 6.18 1.97
C ALA A 13 0.84 6.45 1.60
N ALA A 14 0.53 6.64 0.32
CA ALA A 14 -0.85 6.81 -0.14
C ALA A 14 -1.68 5.53 -0.04
N ILE A 15 -1.09 4.34 -0.24
CA ILE A 15 -1.76 3.05 -0.01
C ILE A 15 -2.09 2.91 1.48
N ILE A 16 -1.13 3.18 2.37
CA ILE A 16 -1.35 3.13 3.83
C ILE A 16 -2.48 4.09 4.21
N HIS A 17 -2.38 5.35 3.78
CA HIS A 17 -3.37 6.38 4.08
C HIS A 17 -4.77 6.02 3.56
N LEU A 18 -4.87 5.38 2.38
CA LEU A 18 -6.15 4.89 1.87
C LEU A 18 -6.76 3.85 2.82
N ASN A 19 -5.96 2.87 3.26
CA ASN A 19 -6.43 1.78 4.12
C ASN A 19 -6.91 2.28 5.48
N GLU A 20 -6.27 3.31 6.04
CA GLU A 20 -6.74 4.00 7.24
C GLU A 20 -8.05 4.76 6.96
N ALA A 21 -8.09 5.54 5.87
CA ALA A 21 -9.21 6.43 5.58
C ALA A 21 -10.51 5.71 5.20
N VAL A 22 -10.45 4.53 4.59
CA VAL A 22 -11.67 3.79 4.17
C VAL A 22 -12.45 3.25 5.35
N VAL A 23 -11.82 3.03 6.50
CA VAL A 23 -12.47 2.57 7.74
C VAL A 23 -13.49 3.60 8.24
N GLU A 24 -13.14 4.89 8.15
CA GLU A 24 -13.97 5.98 8.67
C GLU A 24 -14.80 6.68 7.56
N ASN A 25 -14.63 6.30 6.29
CA ASN A 25 -15.22 7.00 5.16
C ASN A 25 -15.95 6.06 4.20
N ALA A 26 -17.24 5.83 4.46
CA ALA A 26 -18.10 4.99 3.63
C ALA A 26 -18.16 5.43 2.15
N LEU A 27 -18.16 6.74 1.87
CA LEU A 27 -18.18 7.26 0.50
C LEU A 27 -16.88 6.96 -0.26
N LEU A 28 -15.75 6.87 0.45
CA LEU A 28 -14.48 6.43 -0.13
C LEU A 28 -14.48 4.91 -0.32
N ALA A 29 -14.99 4.14 0.65
CA ALA A 29 -15.12 2.69 0.56
C ALA A 29 -16.00 2.26 -0.64
N ASP A 30 -17.06 3.01 -0.97
CA ASP A 30 -17.88 2.82 -2.17
C ASP A 30 -17.09 2.85 -3.49
N ARG A 31 -15.91 3.48 -3.49
CA ARG A 31 -15.07 3.66 -4.68
C ARG A 31 -14.17 2.48 -4.93
N LEU A 32 -13.90 1.67 -3.89
CA LEU A 32 -13.08 0.46 -4.01
C LEU A 32 -13.67 -0.51 -5.05
N ALA A 33 -14.98 -0.74 -5.00
CA ALA A 33 -15.67 -1.65 -5.94
C ALA A 33 -15.68 -1.16 -7.41
N GLN A 34 -15.23 0.08 -7.68
CA GLN A 34 -15.21 0.66 -9.02
C GLN A 34 -13.85 0.49 -9.72
N ALA A 35 -12.80 0.18 -8.95
CA ALA A 35 -11.45 0.03 -9.44
C ALA A 35 -11.30 -1.17 -10.39
N HIS A 36 -10.54 -0.96 -11.47
CA HIS A 36 -10.18 -2.01 -12.44
C HIS A 36 -8.83 -2.66 -12.14
N ALA A 37 -7.99 -1.99 -11.35
CA ALA A 37 -6.66 -2.43 -10.97
C ALA A 37 -6.40 -2.06 -9.51
N PHE A 38 -5.84 -3.00 -8.76
CA PHE A 38 -5.42 -2.81 -7.39
C PHE A 38 -3.90 -2.89 -7.28
N TYR A 39 -3.32 -1.97 -6.53
CA TYR A 39 -1.88 -1.85 -6.28
C TYR A 39 -1.59 -2.39 -4.88
N VAL A 40 -0.71 -3.38 -4.82
CA VAL A 40 -0.45 -4.14 -3.61
C VAL A 40 0.86 -3.68 -2.98
N TYR A 41 0.81 -3.39 -1.68
CA TYR A 41 2.00 -3.26 -0.86
C TYR A 41 2.05 -4.40 0.17
N GLU A 42 2.99 -5.31 -0.03
CA GLU A 42 3.21 -6.51 0.79
C GLU A 42 4.20 -6.19 1.91
N ARG A 43 3.80 -5.37 2.90
CA ARG A 43 4.64 -5.09 4.08
C ARG A 43 4.95 -6.35 4.87
N GLU A 44 3.91 -7.17 5.04
CA GLU A 44 3.96 -8.50 5.61
C GLU A 44 3.28 -9.46 4.61
N PRO A 45 3.89 -10.60 4.24
CA PRO A 45 3.33 -11.50 3.22
C PRO A 45 1.88 -11.95 3.48
N GLU A 46 1.51 -12.05 4.76
CA GLU A 46 0.18 -12.50 5.17
C GLU A 46 -0.87 -11.38 5.18
N LYS A 47 -0.44 -10.11 5.20
CA LYS A 47 -1.33 -8.94 5.35
C LYS A 47 -0.96 -7.83 4.36
N PRO A 48 -1.11 -8.08 3.04
CA PRO A 48 -0.95 -7.03 2.05
C PRO A 48 -2.02 -5.95 2.24
N ILE A 49 -1.64 -4.72 1.90
CA ILE A 49 -2.57 -3.59 1.82
C ILE A 49 -2.77 -3.16 0.37
N PHE A 50 -3.96 -2.66 0.06
CA PHE A 50 -4.41 -2.44 -1.31
C PHE A 50 -4.71 -0.98 -1.61
N GLY A 51 -4.33 -0.53 -2.81
CA GLY A 51 -4.62 0.79 -3.35
C GLY A 51 -5.27 0.72 -4.73
N PHE A 52 -5.80 1.84 -5.23
CA PHE A 52 -6.25 1.96 -6.62
C PHE A 52 -5.67 3.22 -7.28
N SER A 53 -5.43 3.15 -8.59
CA SER A 53 -4.60 4.12 -9.34
C SER A 53 -4.98 5.58 -9.11
N LYS A 54 -6.27 5.90 -9.19
CA LYS A 54 -6.77 7.28 -9.02
C LYS A 54 -6.56 7.88 -7.63
N PHE A 55 -6.33 7.06 -6.61
CA PHE A 55 -6.02 7.58 -5.27
C PHE A 55 -4.51 7.66 -5.05
N VAL A 56 -3.79 6.59 -5.37
CA VAL A 56 -2.38 6.44 -5.03
C VAL A 56 -1.42 7.05 -6.04
N GLY A 57 -1.92 7.40 -7.24
CA GLY A 57 -1.10 7.98 -8.32
C GLY A 57 -0.97 9.50 -8.31
N TYR A 58 -1.61 10.21 -7.35
CA TYR A 58 -1.49 11.66 -7.20
C TYR A 58 -0.85 12.05 -5.86
N GLU A 59 -0.01 13.07 -5.87
CA GLU A 59 0.61 13.61 -4.66
C GLU A 59 -0.42 14.28 -3.75
N ASN A 60 -0.27 14.08 -2.44
CA ASN A 60 -1.02 14.77 -1.38
C ASN A 60 -2.55 14.73 -1.58
N LEU A 61 -3.05 13.63 -2.14
CA LEU A 61 -4.46 13.42 -2.38
C LEU A 61 -5.13 12.87 -1.11
N THR A 62 -5.91 13.72 -0.47
CA THR A 62 -6.70 13.34 0.71
C THR A 62 -8.05 12.75 0.29
N PRO A 63 -8.73 11.96 1.14
CA PRO A 63 -10.10 11.49 0.92
C PRO A 63 -11.05 12.60 0.45
N ALA A 64 -11.05 13.74 1.13
CA ALA A 64 -11.89 14.89 0.79
C ALA A 64 -11.59 15.44 -0.61
N LYS A 65 -10.30 15.59 -0.96
CA LYS A 65 -9.88 16.06 -2.30
C LYS A 65 -10.24 15.06 -3.38
N TYR A 66 -10.05 13.77 -3.13
CA TYR A 66 -10.43 12.71 -4.05
C TYR A 66 -11.94 12.73 -4.29
N LEU A 67 -12.77 12.68 -3.24
CA LEU A 67 -14.24 12.65 -3.36
C LEU A 67 -14.80 13.89 -4.07
N ALA A 68 -14.20 15.07 -3.87
CA ALA A 68 -14.62 16.29 -4.56
C ALA A 68 -14.25 16.30 -6.05
N LYS A 69 -13.21 15.56 -6.48
CA LYS A 69 -12.60 15.72 -7.81
C LYS A 69 -12.47 14.43 -8.62
N TYR A 70 -12.86 13.26 -8.11
CA TYR A 70 -12.58 11.95 -8.72
C TYR A 70 -13.06 11.83 -10.18
N LYS A 71 -14.13 12.52 -10.56
CA LYS A 71 -14.63 12.59 -11.95
C LYS A 71 -13.66 13.29 -12.91
N LYS A 72 -12.85 14.22 -12.40
CA LYS A 72 -11.83 14.98 -13.14
C LYS A 72 -10.43 14.35 -13.04
N LEU A 73 -10.27 13.32 -12.22
CA LEU A 73 -9.02 12.56 -12.11
C LEU A 73 -8.96 11.50 -13.22
N ASP A 74 -7.80 11.42 -13.86
CA ASP A 74 -7.56 10.51 -14.97
C ASP A 74 -6.73 9.31 -14.49
N GLY A 75 -7.38 8.14 -14.50
CA GLY A 75 -6.75 6.89 -14.11
C GLY A 75 -5.62 6.47 -15.06
N ARG A 76 -5.70 6.83 -16.35
CA ARG A 76 -4.71 6.46 -17.35
C ARG A 76 -3.36 7.11 -17.06
N ASN A 77 -3.37 8.40 -16.71
CA ASN A 77 -2.16 9.14 -16.33
C ASN A 77 -1.52 8.55 -15.06
N THR A 78 -2.33 8.15 -14.08
CA THR A 78 -1.81 7.51 -12.86
C THR A 78 -1.24 6.12 -13.16
N GLU A 79 -1.89 5.32 -14.01
CA GLU A 79 -1.39 3.99 -14.38
C GLU A 79 -0.06 4.06 -15.13
N ILE A 80 0.13 5.03 -16.03
CA ILE A 80 1.41 5.28 -16.72
C ILE A 80 2.53 5.61 -15.72
N VAL A 81 2.25 6.38 -14.69
CA VAL A 81 3.26 6.72 -13.68
C VAL A 81 3.54 5.54 -12.77
N LEU A 82 2.52 4.81 -12.34
CA LEU A 82 2.65 3.68 -11.42
C LEU A 82 3.34 2.47 -12.08
N SER A 83 3.25 2.29 -13.41
CA SER A 83 3.92 1.19 -14.13
C SER A 83 5.45 1.23 -14.04
N LYS A 84 6.03 2.36 -13.61
CA LYS A 84 7.45 2.49 -13.29
C LYS A 84 7.88 1.55 -12.15
N TRP A 85 7.01 1.34 -11.17
CA TRP A 85 7.33 0.57 -9.95
C TRP A 85 6.52 -0.72 -9.82
N PHE A 86 5.40 -0.80 -10.52
CA PHE A 86 4.50 -1.94 -10.43
C PHE A 86 4.45 -2.72 -11.74
N GLU A 87 4.22 -4.02 -11.60
CA GLU A 87 3.92 -4.93 -12.69
C GLU A 87 2.66 -5.73 -12.39
N GLU A 88 1.98 -6.16 -13.45
CA GLU A 88 0.75 -6.92 -13.34
C GLU A 88 1.05 -8.40 -13.07
N VAL A 89 0.40 -8.96 -12.06
CA VAL A 89 0.46 -10.40 -11.78
C VAL A 89 -0.41 -11.13 -12.79
N THR A 90 0.12 -12.19 -13.40
CA THR A 90 -0.61 -13.02 -14.36
C THR A 90 -1.86 -13.61 -13.70
N GLU A 91 -3.03 -13.33 -14.27
CA GLU A 91 -4.31 -13.93 -13.88
C GLU A 91 -4.23 -15.46 -13.93
N GLY A 92 -4.76 -16.12 -12.90
CA GLY A 92 -4.73 -17.58 -12.75
C GLY A 92 -3.41 -18.16 -12.20
N SER A 93 -2.38 -17.34 -11.97
CA SER A 93 -1.19 -17.79 -11.24
C SER A 93 -1.48 -17.99 -9.74
N PRO A 94 -0.72 -18.84 -9.02
CA PRO A 94 -0.91 -19.02 -7.57
C PRO A 94 -0.83 -17.72 -6.78
N THR A 95 0.13 -16.85 -7.12
CA THR A 95 0.27 -15.51 -6.50
C THR A 95 -0.96 -14.63 -6.76
N TYR A 96 -1.52 -14.70 -7.97
CA TYR A 96 -2.71 -13.94 -8.29
C TYR A 96 -3.91 -14.38 -7.46
N GLU A 97 -4.17 -15.69 -7.38
CA GLU A 97 -5.33 -16.21 -6.63
C GLU A 97 -5.21 -15.89 -5.13
N ASP A 98 -4.03 -16.06 -4.53
CA ASP A 98 -3.79 -15.68 -3.13
C ASP A 98 -4.07 -14.19 -2.88
N LEU A 99 -3.51 -13.30 -3.71
CA LEU A 99 -3.75 -11.86 -3.58
C LEU A 99 -5.20 -11.48 -3.88
N TYR A 100 -5.86 -12.17 -4.79
CA TYR A 100 -7.26 -11.95 -5.13
C TYR A 100 -8.20 -12.36 -3.98
N GLU A 101 -7.92 -13.47 -3.31
CA GLU A 101 -8.63 -13.89 -2.11
C GLU A 101 -8.46 -12.88 -0.98
N LYS A 102 -7.22 -12.44 -0.71
CA LYS A 102 -6.92 -11.41 0.29
C LYS A 102 -7.60 -10.07 -0.03
N LEU A 103 -7.58 -9.66 -1.30
CA LEU A 103 -8.30 -8.47 -1.77
C LEU A 103 -9.81 -8.61 -1.54
N SER A 104 -10.37 -9.77 -1.88
CA SER A 104 -11.80 -10.05 -1.72
C SER A 104 -12.22 -10.00 -0.25
N ALA A 105 -11.41 -10.60 0.64
CA ALA A 105 -11.63 -10.57 2.07
C ALA A 105 -11.55 -9.14 2.63
N TRP A 106 -10.58 -8.33 2.20
CA TRP A 106 -10.47 -6.93 2.58
C TRP A 106 -11.68 -6.10 2.11
N LEU A 107 -12.11 -6.24 0.85
CA LEU A 107 -13.28 -5.55 0.33
C LEU A 107 -14.58 -5.96 1.05
N ALA A 108 -14.69 -7.21 1.46
CA ALA A 108 -15.85 -7.72 2.19
C ALA A 108 -16.05 -7.03 3.55
N GLN A 109 -14.99 -6.54 4.19
CA GLN A 109 -15.08 -5.75 5.44
C GLN A 109 -15.91 -4.47 5.25
N PHE A 110 -16.00 -3.96 4.02
CA PHE A 110 -16.78 -2.79 3.65
C PHE A 110 -18.09 -3.15 2.92
N GLY A 111 -18.48 -4.42 2.92
CA GLY A 111 -19.63 -4.92 2.15
C GLY A 111 -19.44 -4.82 0.63
N LYS A 112 -18.19 -4.83 0.16
CA LYS A 112 -17.83 -4.71 -1.27
C LYS A 112 -17.27 -6.02 -1.82
N ARG A 113 -17.16 -6.08 -3.14
CA ARG A 113 -16.51 -7.16 -3.89
C ARG A 113 -15.67 -6.57 -5.02
N PRO A 114 -14.65 -7.28 -5.53
CA PRO A 114 -13.94 -6.85 -6.73
C PRO A 114 -14.92 -6.60 -7.89
N ARG A 115 -14.63 -5.59 -8.69
CA ARG A 115 -15.45 -5.25 -9.86
C ARG A 115 -15.52 -6.45 -10.81
N GLY A 116 -16.67 -6.67 -11.44
CA GLY A 116 -16.84 -7.67 -12.50
C GLY A 116 -17.03 -9.11 -11.99
N GLY A 117 -16.62 -9.40 -10.76
CA GLY A 117 -16.75 -10.73 -10.15
C GLY A 117 -16.05 -11.81 -10.98
N GLU A 118 -16.69 -12.98 -11.09
CA GLU A 118 -16.15 -14.12 -11.86
C GLU A 118 -16.11 -13.88 -13.38
N LYS A 119 -16.89 -12.93 -13.90
CA LYS A 119 -16.95 -12.65 -15.35
C LYS A 119 -15.80 -11.78 -15.84
N GLN A 120 -15.23 -10.99 -14.95
CA GLN A 120 -14.12 -10.10 -15.26
C GLN A 120 -13.36 -9.85 -13.97
N LYS A 121 -12.25 -10.58 -13.82
CA LYS A 121 -11.33 -10.41 -12.71
C LYS A 121 -10.62 -9.04 -12.83
N VAL A 122 -10.24 -8.47 -11.68
CA VAL A 122 -9.52 -7.19 -11.62
C VAL A 122 -8.03 -7.42 -11.79
N ARG A 123 -7.30 -6.43 -12.27
CA ARG A 123 -5.84 -6.51 -12.35
C ARG A 123 -5.23 -6.33 -10.97
N ILE A 124 -4.21 -7.12 -10.66
CA ILE A 124 -3.44 -7.01 -9.42
C ILE A 124 -2.03 -6.59 -9.80
N MET A 125 -1.59 -5.46 -9.25
CA MET A 125 -0.31 -4.83 -9.54
C MET A 125 0.58 -4.98 -8.31
N VAL A 126 1.72 -5.65 -8.43
CA VAL A 126 2.71 -5.81 -7.35
C VAL A 126 3.94 -4.96 -7.61
N ILE A 127 4.65 -4.57 -6.55
CA ILE A 127 5.93 -3.87 -6.69
C ILE A 127 6.92 -4.81 -7.39
N ARG A 128 7.58 -4.30 -8.44
CA ARG A 128 8.59 -5.06 -9.18
C ARG A 128 9.75 -5.43 -8.25
N PRO A 129 10.36 -6.62 -8.40
CA PRO A 129 11.40 -7.11 -7.50
C PRO A 129 12.53 -6.10 -7.22
N GLU A 130 12.99 -5.36 -8.22
CA GLU A 130 14.08 -4.38 -8.10
C GLU A 130 13.77 -3.20 -7.16
N PHE A 131 12.49 -2.95 -6.85
CA PHE A 131 12.07 -1.91 -5.91
C PHE A 131 11.63 -2.45 -4.55
N ARG A 132 11.60 -3.78 -4.36
CA ARG A 132 11.26 -4.38 -3.06
C ARG A 132 12.39 -4.17 -2.04
N ASP A 133 13.64 -4.35 -2.46
CA ASP A 133 14.82 -4.26 -1.59
C ASP A 133 15.20 -2.81 -1.21
N ALA A 134 14.88 -1.84 -2.07
CA ALA A 134 15.12 -0.42 -1.76
C ALA A 134 14.28 0.10 -0.57
N ASN A 135 13.15 -0.56 -0.27
CA ASN A 135 12.32 -0.28 0.91
C ASN A 135 12.67 -1.15 2.13
N SER A 136 13.44 -2.24 1.93
CA SER A 136 13.93 -3.09 3.01
C SER A 136 14.85 -2.31 3.95
N THR A 137 15.73 -1.44 3.43
CA THR A 137 16.70 -0.71 4.27
C THR A 137 16.05 0.12 5.39
N LYS A 138 14.91 0.79 5.15
CA LYS A 138 14.19 1.50 6.22
C LYS A 138 13.51 0.56 7.22
N ASP A 139 13.00 -0.59 6.78
CA ASP A 139 12.36 -1.57 7.66
C ASP A 139 13.41 -2.39 8.43
N GLU A 140 14.58 -2.63 7.84
CA GLU A 140 15.79 -3.18 8.47
C GLU A 140 16.37 -2.20 9.51
N ASP A 141 16.53 -0.92 9.17
CA ASP A 141 16.97 0.11 10.11
C ASP A 141 16.02 0.20 11.31
N ARG A 142 14.70 0.10 11.07
CA ARG A 142 13.71 0.11 12.14
C ARG A 142 13.76 -1.16 12.98
N ARG A 143 13.91 -2.33 12.37
CA ARG A 143 14.10 -3.61 13.08
C ARG A 143 15.38 -3.62 13.91
N LEU A 144 16.48 -3.06 13.38
CA LEU A 144 17.75 -2.91 14.10
C LEU A 144 17.58 -1.98 15.30
N LEU A 145 16.86 -0.86 15.14
CA LEU A 145 16.54 0.04 16.26
C LEU A 145 15.68 -0.66 17.32
N ASP A 146 14.62 -1.36 16.91
CA ASP A 146 13.73 -2.09 17.83
C ASP A 146 14.50 -3.21 18.57
N LEU A 147 15.45 -3.87 17.90
CA LEU A 147 16.36 -4.84 18.52
C LEU A 147 17.30 -4.18 19.54
N LEU A 148 17.90 -3.04 19.20
CA LEU A 148 18.75 -2.29 20.13
C LEU A 148 17.97 -1.84 21.38
N ILE A 149 16.72 -1.41 21.22
CA ILE A 149 15.84 -1.06 22.35
C ILE A 149 15.56 -2.29 23.21
N ALA A 150 15.18 -3.42 22.60
CA ALA A 150 14.88 -4.64 23.33
C ALA A 150 16.10 -5.21 24.08
N VAL A 151 17.31 -5.07 23.51
CA VAL A 151 18.56 -5.42 24.18
C VAL A 151 18.83 -4.46 25.33
N ALA A 152 18.72 -3.14 25.11
CA ALA A 152 18.95 -2.13 26.14
C ALA A 152 18.03 -2.33 27.35
N ASP A 153 16.76 -2.68 27.15
CA ASP A 153 15.80 -2.95 28.23
C ASP A 153 16.19 -4.15 29.11
N LYS A 154 16.93 -5.11 28.56
CA LYS A 154 17.44 -6.27 29.30
C LYS A 154 18.74 -5.99 30.05
N LEU A 155 19.41 -4.87 29.79
CA LEU A 155 20.68 -4.53 30.42
C LEU A 155 20.47 -3.95 31.84
N PRO A 156 21.35 -4.31 32.80
CA PRO A 156 21.49 -3.60 34.08
C PRO A 156 21.67 -2.10 33.89
N ALA A 157 21.24 -1.30 34.88
CA ALA A 157 21.23 0.16 34.78
C ALA A 157 22.62 0.75 34.45
N THR A 158 23.69 0.20 35.01
CA THR A 158 25.07 0.60 34.75
C THR A 158 25.46 0.37 33.28
N GLN A 159 25.13 -0.79 32.72
CA GLN A 159 25.39 -1.13 31.31
C GLN A 159 24.52 -0.33 30.33
N ARG A 160 23.30 0.06 30.73
CA ARG A 160 22.48 1.02 29.96
C ARG A 160 23.10 2.41 29.90
N HIS A 161 23.73 2.87 30.98
CA HIS A 161 24.44 4.14 30.99
C HIS A 161 25.71 4.10 30.14
N GLU A 162 26.45 2.99 30.18
CA GLU A 162 27.60 2.76 29.29
C GLU A 162 27.19 2.73 27.82
N LEU A 163 26.12 1.99 27.48
CA LEU A 163 25.57 1.95 26.12
C LEU A 163 25.14 3.34 25.63
N ARG A 164 24.48 4.14 26.48
CA ARG A 164 24.10 5.53 26.13
C ARG A 164 25.29 6.47 25.94
N ALA A 165 26.42 6.21 26.60
CA ALA A 165 27.62 7.03 26.45
C ALA A 165 28.46 6.64 25.22
N ALA A 166 28.24 5.43 24.69
CA ALA A 166 28.95 4.88 23.53
C ALA A 166 28.21 5.07 22.20
N LEU A 167 26.93 5.46 22.25
CA LEU A 167 26.09 5.84 21.09
C LEU A 167 26.11 7.36 20.90
#